data_AF-I3R447-F1
#
_entry.id   AF-I3R447-F1
#
_cell.length_a   1.000
_cell.length_b   1.000
_cell.length_c   1.000
_cell.angle_alpha   90.00
_cell.angle_beta   90.00
_cell.angle_gamma   90.00
#
_symmetry.space_group_name_H-M   'P 1'
#
loop_
_entity.id
_entity.type
_entity.pdbx_description
1 polymer ?
#
loop_
_entity_poly.entity_id
_entity_poly.type
_entity_poly.pdbx_seq_one_letter_code
_entity_poly.pdbx_strand_id
1 'polypeptide(L)'
;MAEDNELPVWHVVDLEVDDSLSCSEKLTEVQSIVDSLSYQSLSHVSIIMEDCAATEPELCLETAFLIATKIRAYSGDLRNGLEAVGDADIDTVNKFVINTLDNNPIKDVHPLNSLIPHLYRGNEDDLVEQFETWRIKHEWFWYRAVDQTLVHYVRDAAKPSEEFSGGIRTIRSELKKIADAEGLDPEDNTGGNTLLEKTHDLLDDIYWAEVDEARIKQNIASYPNLEEFLRERDSWLDELTEHNEHALAKYLSHPYSESEADRILQDNDAEVKEQQKAERSLRKIRILDYYDRLIDVIDVGNEPTGELRDRLLDRPQFEKAIAELEVVDALRREFHTVEVEPTIPGTAGDSQVDCKITSTADPIWVEITHPDPTESAAVGDFWTATADPEKSYVRTIVTRKADQIIEAKEAGGLTMLVMKNEASRFEHVEVESYAAGPEMAVLPEDANEPVIVRGESGPELNDDDVTDHLDILVNFETHDVDDASLDGQVYVLNGEDVDQQVARKLASAFSVESPN
;
A
#
# COMPACT_ATOMS: atom_id res chain seq x y z
N MET A 1 -17.57 12.17 -37.13
CA MET A 1 -17.79 10.71 -37.27
C MET A 1 -17.02 10.10 -36.12
N ALA A 2 -17.71 10.00 -34.99
CA ALA A 2 -17.24 9.32 -33.81
C ALA A 2 -17.56 7.84 -34.02
N GLU A 3 -16.55 6.98 -33.96
CA GLU A 3 -16.77 5.55 -33.82
C GLU A 3 -17.15 5.31 -32.35
N ASP A 4 -18.19 4.51 -32.16
CA ASP A 4 -18.75 4.11 -30.87
C ASP A 4 -17.66 3.44 -30.02
N ASN A 5 -17.24 4.12 -28.96
CA ASN A 5 -16.67 3.48 -27.78
C ASN A 5 -17.85 2.86 -27.00
N GLU A 6 -18.36 1.71 -27.44
CA GLU A 6 -19.15 0.86 -26.54
C GLU A 6 -18.23 0.47 -25.37
N LEU A 7 -18.66 0.85 -24.16
CA LEU A 7 -17.83 0.89 -22.96
C LEU A 7 -17.45 -0.54 -22.51
N PRO A 8 -16.16 -0.81 -22.19
CA PRO A 8 -15.62 -2.15 -21.87
C PRO A 8 -16.36 -2.94 -20.79
N VAL A 9 -17.10 -2.28 -19.89
CA VAL A 9 -17.88 -2.91 -18.82
C VAL A 9 -19.00 -3.80 -19.39
N TRP A 10 -19.74 -3.31 -20.38
CA TRP A 10 -20.89 -4.04 -20.94
C TRP A 10 -20.47 -5.29 -21.70
N HIS A 11 -19.29 -5.27 -22.34
CA HIS A 11 -18.74 -6.47 -22.96
C HIS A 11 -18.47 -7.57 -21.93
N VAL A 12 -17.95 -7.22 -20.75
CA VAL A 12 -17.73 -8.19 -19.67
C VAL A 12 -19.05 -8.68 -19.07
N VAL A 13 -20.04 -7.79 -18.91
CA VAL A 13 -21.39 -8.18 -18.48
C VAL A 13 -22.02 -9.17 -19.47
N ASP A 14 -21.89 -8.92 -20.78
CA ASP A 14 -22.39 -9.82 -21.81
C ASP A 14 -21.70 -11.18 -21.73
N LEU A 15 -20.38 -11.22 -21.49
CA LEU A 15 -19.64 -12.46 -21.28
C LEU A 15 -20.10 -13.22 -20.03
N GLU A 16 -20.37 -12.49 -18.94
CA GLU A 16 -20.87 -13.06 -17.69
C GLU A 16 -22.18 -13.82 -17.94
N VAL A 17 -23.17 -13.18 -18.57
CA VAL A 17 -24.51 -13.73 -18.76
C VAL A 17 -24.67 -14.65 -19.97
N ASP A 18 -23.68 -14.75 -20.85
CA ASP A 18 -23.76 -15.62 -22.04
C ASP A 18 -23.51 -17.10 -21.68
N ASP A 19 -24.61 -17.82 -21.48
CA ASP A 19 -24.62 -19.28 -21.24
C ASP A 19 -24.14 -20.12 -22.44
N SER A 20 -23.93 -19.53 -23.61
CA SER A 20 -23.47 -20.26 -24.81
C SER A 20 -21.95 -20.41 -24.87
N LEU A 21 -21.21 -19.59 -24.13
CA LEU A 21 -19.75 -19.64 -24.04
C LEU A 21 -19.31 -20.59 -22.93
N SER A 22 -18.29 -21.40 -23.22
CA SER A 22 -17.59 -22.18 -22.21
C SER A 22 -16.74 -21.29 -21.30
N CYS A 23 -16.38 -21.78 -20.12
CA CYS A 23 -15.47 -21.07 -19.21
C CYS A 23 -14.15 -20.68 -19.85
N SER A 24 -13.56 -21.58 -20.65
CA SER A 24 -12.33 -21.29 -21.40
C SER A 24 -12.52 -20.14 -22.39
N GLU A 25 -13.65 -20.08 -23.10
CA GLU A 25 -13.97 -18.98 -24.03
C GLU A 25 -14.17 -17.66 -23.29
N LYS A 26 -14.94 -17.65 -22.19
CA LYS A 26 -15.18 -16.45 -21.37
C LYS A 26 -13.86 -15.86 -20.84
N LEU A 27 -13.04 -16.69 -20.19
CA LEU A 27 -11.76 -16.24 -19.60
C LEU A 27 -10.76 -15.80 -20.66
N THR A 28 -10.67 -16.49 -21.81
CA THR A 28 -9.80 -16.09 -22.92
C THR A 28 -10.21 -14.72 -23.48
N GLU A 29 -11.52 -14.47 -23.60
CA GLU A 29 -12.01 -13.17 -24.06
C GLU A 29 -11.66 -12.07 -23.06
N VAL A 30 -11.87 -12.29 -21.75
CA VAL A 30 -11.44 -11.35 -20.69
C VAL A 30 -9.96 -11.03 -20.79
N GLN A 31 -9.10 -12.04 -20.95
CA GLN A 31 -7.66 -11.84 -21.14
C GLN A 31 -7.34 -11.00 -22.38
N SER A 32 -8.09 -11.17 -23.47
CA SER A 32 -7.88 -10.44 -24.72
C SER A 32 -8.19 -8.95 -24.62
N ILE A 33 -9.09 -8.57 -23.71
CA ILE A 33 -9.51 -7.18 -23.49
C ILE A 33 -8.90 -6.56 -22.22
N VAL A 34 -7.96 -7.23 -21.56
CA VAL A 34 -7.42 -6.81 -20.25
C VAL A 34 -6.90 -5.37 -20.25
N ASP A 35 -6.24 -4.94 -21.33
CA ASP A 35 -5.69 -3.59 -21.47
C ASP A 35 -6.78 -2.51 -21.64
N SER A 36 -8.03 -2.92 -21.87
CA SER A 36 -9.20 -2.05 -22.01
C SER A 36 -10.20 -2.20 -20.85
N LEU A 37 -9.96 -3.10 -19.89
CA LEU A 37 -10.82 -3.24 -18.73
C LEU A 37 -10.77 -1.98 -17.87
N SER A 38 -11.92 -1.57 -17.34
CA SER A 38 -11.99 -0.60 -16.24
C SER A 38 -12.08 -1.35 -14.91
N TYR A 39 -11.82 -0.65 -13.80
CA TYR A 39 -11.98 -1.22 -12.46
C TYR A 39 -13.39 -1.80 -12.21
N GLN A 40 -14.43 -1.18 -12.77
CA GLN A 40 -15.81 -1.66 -12.62
C GLN A 40 -16.06 -3.01 -13.30
N SER A 41 -15.33 -3.29 -14.39
CA SER A 41 -15.40 -4.59 -15.06
C SER A 41 -14.93 -5.72 -14.14
N LEU A 42 -14.09 -5.44 -13.14
CA LEU A 42 -13.45 -6.47 -12.32
C LEU A 42 -14.43 -7.27 -11.47
N SER A 43 -15.48 -6.64 -10.94
CA SER A 43 -16.53 -7.36 -10.21
C SER A 43 -17.24 -8.41 -11.08
N HIS A 44 -17.50 -8.09 -12.35
CA HIS A 44 -18.05 -9.03 -13.33
C HIS A 44 -17.05 -10.11 -13.73
N VAL A 45 -15.77 -9.75 -13.88
CA VAL A 45 -14.70 -10.74 -14.07
C VAL A 45 -14.62 -11.70 -12.87
N SER A 46 -14.78 -11.19 -11.65
CA SER A 46 -14.81 -11.99 -10.42
C SER A 46 -15.94 -13.01 -10.43
N ILE A 47 -17.14 -12.63 -10.86
CA ILE A 47 -18.28 -13.54 -11.02
C ILE A 47 -17.98 -14.62 -12.08
N ILE A 48 -17.43 -14.23 -13.23
CA ILE A 48 -17.00 -15.19 -14.28
C ILE A 48 -15.99 -16.19 -13.70
N MET A 49 -15.01 -15.71 -12.94
CA MET A 49 -14.01 -16.56 -12.29
C MET A 49 -14.63 -17.49 -11.25
N GLU A 50 -15.57 -17.00 -10.44
CA GLU A 50 -16.31 -17.78 -9.45
C GLU A 50 -17.07 -18.95 -10.10
N ASP A 51 -17.81 -18.67 -11.18
CA ASP A 51 -18.54 -19.69 -11.94
C ASP A 51 -17.60 -20.71 -12.61
N CYS A 52 -16.41 -20.28 -12.99
CA CYS A 52 -15.45 -21.11 -13.73
C CYS A 52 -14.42 -21.84 -12.87
N ALA A 53 -14.28 -21.45 -11.59
CA ALA A 53 -13.27 -21.95 -10.67
C ALA A 53 -13.18 -23.48 -10.60
N ALA A 54 -14.33 -24.16 -10.56
CA ALA A 54 -14.38 -25.63 -10.47
C ALA A 54 -13.98 -26.35 -11.76
N THR A 55 -14.02 -25.67 -12.91
CA THR A 55 -13.77 -26.28 -14.24
C THR A 55 -12.45 -25.85 -14.85
N GLU A 56 -12.03 -24.60 -14.64
CA GLU A 56 -10.85 -24.00 -15.27
C GLU A 56 -10.00 -23.21 -14.23
N PRO A 57 -9.60 -23.81 -13.08
CA PRO A 57 -8.90 -23.08 -12.02
C PRO A 57 -7.56 -22.49 -12.49
N GLU A 58 -6.83 -23.20 -13.34
CA GLU A 58 -5.56 -22.73 -13.91
C GLU A 58 -5.75 -21.47 -14.77
N LEU A 59 -6.78 -21.44 -15.62
CA LEU A 59 -7.05 -20.29 -16.48
C LEU A 59 -7.60 -19.09 -15.68
N CYS A 60 -8.36 -19.34 -14.60
CA CYS A 60 -8.74 -18.29 -13.66
C CYS A 60 -7.49 -17.65 -13.01
N LEU A 61 -6.52 -18.45 -12.58
CA LEU A 61 -5.26 -17.95 -12.01
C LEU A 61 -4.44 -17.14 -13.01
N GLU A 62 -4.31 -17.64 -14.25
CA GLU A 62 -3.63 -16.90 -15.33
C GLU A 62 -4.31 -15.56 -15.62
N THR A 63 -5.65 -15.54 -15.65
CA THR A 63 -6.45 -14.32 -15.87
C THR A 63 -6.25 -13.31 -14.75
N ALA A 64 -6.34 -13.76 -13.49
CA ALA A 64 -6.15 -12.90 -12.33
C ALA A 64 -4.72 -12.32 -12.27
N PHE A 65 -3.71 -13.15 -12.54
CA PHE A 65 -2.33 -12.71 -12.57
C PHE A 65 -2.07 -11.71 -13.71
N LEU A 66 -2.68 -11.93 -14.89
CA LEU A 66 -2.61 -10.99 -16.00
C LEU A 66 -3.26 -9.64 -15.62
N ILE A 67 -4.43 -9.65 -15.00
CA ILE A 67 -5.12 -8.45 -14.52
C ILE A 67 -4.26 -7.69 -13.51
N ALA A 68 -3.76 -8.39 -12.49
CA ALA A 68 -2.90 -7.81 -11.46
C ALA A 68 -1.62 -7.19 -12.07
N THR A 69 -1.10 -7.80 -13.13
CA THR A 69 0.09 -7.28 -13.85
C THR A 69 -0.23 -6.08 -14.74
N LYS A 70 -1.38 -6.10 -15.44
CA LYS A 70 -1.70 -5.15 -16.50
C LYS A 70 -2.43 -3.91 -16.02
N ILE A 71 -3.45 -4.09 -15.19
CA ILE A 71 -4.25 -3.00 -14.66
C ILE A 71 -3.56 -2.42 -13.42
N ARG A 72 -2.64 -3.20 -12.79
CA ARG A 72 -2.11 -2.92 -11.45
C ARG A 72 -3.23 -2.71 -10.43
N ALA A 73 -4.41 -3.28 -10.72
CA ALA A 73 -5.54 -3.23 -9.83
C ALA A 73 -5.25 -4.10 -8.62
N TYR A 74 -5.65 -3.59 -7.46
CA TYR A 74 -5.75 -4.41 -6.27
C TYR A 74 -6.79 -5.52 -6.49
N SER A 75 -6.45 -6.72 -6.02
CA SER A 75 -7.16 -7.97 -6.25
C SER A 75 -8.46 -8.14 -5.47
N GLY A 76 -8.80 -7.18 -4.59
CA GLY A 76 -10.05 -7.15 -3.84
C GLY A 76 -11.29 -7.22 -4.72
N ASP A 77 -11.27 -6.57 -5.89
CA ASP A 77 -12.36 -6.65 -6.87
C ASP A 77 -12.53 -8.06 -7.46
N LEU A 78 -11.46 -8.88 -7.47
CA LEU A 78 -11.47 -10.28 -7.89
C LEU A 78 -11.69 -11.26 -6.74
N ARG A 79 -11.97 -10.77 -5.52
CA ARG A 79 -12.02 -11.57 -4.29
C ARG A 79 -12.84 -12.84 -4.42
N ASN A 80 -14.12 -12.75 -4.76
CA ASN A 80 -15.01 -13.91 -4.79
C ASN A 80 -14.51 -14.97 -5.79
N GLY A 81 -14.07 -14.53 -6.97
CA GLY A 81 -13.46 -15.40 -7.96
C GLY A 81 -12.19 -16.08 -7.46
N LEU A 82 -11.30 -15.35 -6.78
CA LEU A 82 -10.06 -15.90 -6.22
C LEU A 82 -10.33 -16.87 -5.06
N GLU A 83 -11.24 -16.53 -4.15
CA GLU A 83 -11.66 -17.42 -3.06
C GLU A 83 -12.25 -18.72 -3.60
N ALA A 84 -13.14 -18.63 -4.61
CA ALA A 84 -13.71 -19.80 -5.27
C ALA A 84 -12.67 -20.69 -5.95
N VAL A 85 -11.63 -20.10 -6.56
CA VAL A 85 -10.50 -20.85 -7.15
C VAL A 85 -9.72 -21.59 -6.08
N GLY A 86 -9.42 -20.93 -4.95
CA GLY A 86 -8.77 -21.54 -3.79
C GLY A 86 -9.56 -22.73 -3.24
N ASP A 87 -10.85 -22.54 -3.03
CA ASP A 87 -11.76 -23.58 -2.51
C ASP A 87 -11.96 -24.74 -3.49
N ALA A 88 -11.89 -24.47 -4.80
CA ALA A 88 -12.05 -25.49 -5.82
C ALA A 88 -10.83 -26.42 -5.91
N ASP A 89 -9.62 -25.86 -5.94
CA ASP A 89 -8.39 -26.64 -6.14
C ASP A 89 -7.12 -25.92 -5.62
N ILE A 90 -6.92 -25.95 -4.29
CA ILE A 90 -5.74 -25.39 -3.63
C ILE A 90 -4.42 -26.03 -4.11
N ASP A 91 -4.45 -27.29 -4.57
CA ASP A 91 -3.26 -27.95 -5.14
C ASP A 91 -2.83 -27.31 -6.46
N THR A 92 -3.79 -26.87 -7.28
CA THR A 92 -3.52 -26.13 -8.51
C THR A 92 -3.00 -24.72 -8.20
N VAL A 93 -3.56 -24.04 -7.19
CA VAL A 93 -3.01 -22.77 -6.68
C VAL A 93 -1.55 -22.92 -6.25
N ASN A 94 -1.25 -23.90 -5.40
CA ASN A 94 0.10 -24.18 -4.92
C ASN A 94 1.09 -24.40 -6.08
N LYS A 95 0.70 -25.20 -7.08
CA LYS A 95 1.52 -25.43 -8.28
C LYS A 95 1.73 -24.16 -9.10
N PHE A 96 0.68 -23.37 -9.31
CA PHE A 96 0.75 -22.12 -10.06
C PHE A 96 1.72 -21.15 -9.38
N VAL A 97 1.59 -20.92 -8.07
CA VAL A 97 2.47 -20.02 -7.32
C VAL A 97 3.93 -20.46 -7.44
N ILE A 98 4.22 -21.74 -7.19
CA ILE A 98 5.60 -22.27 -7.30
C ILE A 98 6.14 -22.13 -8.73
N ASN A 99 5.33 -22.47 -9.74
CA ASN A 99 5.75 -22.38 -11.13
C ASN A 99 6.00 -20.93 -11.56
N THR A 100 5.18 -20.00 -11.09
CA THR A 100 5.35 -18.56 -11.35
C THR A 100 6.63 -18.04 -10.72
N LEU A 101 6.92 -18.43 -9.47
CA LEU A 101 8.17 -18.09 -8.78
C LEU A 101 9.41 -18.68 -9.48
N ASP A 102 9.35 -19.94 -9.91
CA ASP A 102 10.50 -20.62 -10.51
C ASP A 102 10.86 -20.12 -11.93
N ASN A 103 9.90 -19.53 -12.65
CA ASN A 103 10.09 -19.16 -14.07
C ASN A 103 10.17 -17.66 -14.35
N ASN A 104 9.93 -16.80 -13.36
CA ASN A 104 9.87 -15.36 -13.56
C ASN A 104 10.84 -14.62 -12.62
N PRO A 105 11.45 -13.51 -13.05
CA PRO A 105 12.14 -12.58 -12.17
C PRO A 105 11.25 -12.12 -11.00
N ILE A 106 11.86 -11.79 -9.86
CA ILE A 106 11.14 -11.34 -8.66
C ILE A 106 10.22 -10.13 -8.95
N LYS A 107 10.65 -9.21 -9.83
CA LYS A 107 9.85 -8.04 -10.22
C LYS A 107 8.56 -8.42 -10.94
N ASP A 108 8.57 -9.50 -11.72
CA ASP A 108 7.43 -9.93 -12.51
C ASP A 108 6.44 -10.76 -11.69
N VAL A 109 6.88 -11.36 -10.58
CA VAL A 109 6.01 -12.09 -9.64
C VAL A 109 5.44 -11.21 -8.53
N HIS A 110 5.85 -9.94 -8.47
CA HIS A 110 5.39 -9.00 -7.46
C HIS A 110 3.85 -8.92 -7.37
N PRO A 111 3.08 -8.88 -8.48
CA PRO A 111 1.62 -8.85 -8.43
C PRO A 111 0.98 -10.11 -7.81
N LEU A 112 1.73 -11.21 -7.67
CA LEU A 112 1.21 -12.43 -7.08
C LEU A 112 0.88 -12.26 -5.60
N ASN A 113 1.62 -11.40 -4.88
CA ASN A 113 1.46 -11.22 -3.44
C ASN A 113 0.07 -10.69 -3.04
N SER A 114 -0.59 -9.91 -3.90
CA SER A 114 -1.93 -9.38 -3.67
C SER A 114 -3.01 -10.44 -3.94
N LEU A 115 -2.72 -11.48 -4.72
CA LEU A 115 -3.67 -12.58 -4.98
C LEU A 115 -3.72 -13.57 -3.81
N ILE A 116 -2.58 -13.81 -3.15
CA ILE A 116 -2.42 -14.81 -2.08
C ILE A 116 -3.49 -14.71 -0.97
N PRO A 117 -3.81 -13.52 -0.42
CA PRO A 117 -4.78 -13.40 0.66
C PRO A 117 -6.16 -13.98 0.34
N HIS A 118 -6.60 -13.85 -0.91
CA HIS A 118 -7.89 -14.34 -1.38
C HIS A 118 -7.83 -15.81 -1.77
N LEU A 119 -6.76 -16.24 -2.45
CA LEU A 119 -6.57 -17.62 -2.87
C LEU A 119 -6.47 -18.61 -1.70
N TYR A 120 -5.97 -18.17 -0.54
CA TYR A 120 -5.83 -19.00 0.65
C TYR A 120 -6.89 -18.70 1.71
N ARG A 121 -7.94 -17.95 1.36
CA ARG A 121 -9.00 -17.61 2.31
C ARG A 121 -9.67 -18.87 2.83
N GLY A 122 -9.71 -19.06 4.17
CA GLY A 122 -10.27 -20.26 4.79
C GLY A 122 -9.41 -21.53 4.65
N ASN A 123 -8.26 -21.43 3.98
CA ASN A 123 -7.30 -22.51 3.74
C ASN A 123 -5.94 -22.13 4.37
N GLU A 124 -5.95 -21.56 5.58
CA GLU A 124 -4.74 -21.04 6.22
C GLU A 124 -3.72 -22.12 6.59
N ASP A 125 -4.18 -23.36 6.81
CA ASP A 125 -3.28 -24.51 7.01
C ASP A 125 -2.45 -24.77 5.74
N ASP A 126 -3.06 -24.74 4.55
CA ASP A 126 -2.37 -24.88 3.27
C ASP A 126 -1.41 -23.72 2.99
N LEU A 127 -1.77 -22.50 3.40
CA LEU A 127 -0.91 -21.31 3.29
C LEU A 127 0.38 -21.49 4.11
N VAL A 128 0.25 -21.88 5.39
CA VAL A 128 1.43 -22.01 6.26
C VAL A 128 2.32 -23.19 5.85
N GLU A 129 1.77 -24.23 5.22
CA GLU A 129 2.55 -25.31 4.62
C GLU A 129 3.50 -24.82 3.50
N GLN A 130 3.19 -23.69 2.85
CA GLN A 130 4.06 -23.11 1.83
C GLN A 130 5.22 -22.27 2.39
N PHE A 131 5.18 -21.87 3.68
CA PHE A 131 6.13 -20.90 4.25
C PHE A 131 7.58 -21.32 4.05
N GLU A 132 7.94 -22.54 4.42
CA GLU A 132 9.34 -23.00 4.29
C GLU A 132 9.80 -23.00 2.83
N THR A 133 8.94 -23.45 1.91
CA THR A 133 9.25 -23.49 0.47
C THR A 133 9.47 -22.08 -0.08
N TRP A 134 8.56 -21.16 0.21
CA TRP A 134 8.67 -19.78 -0.25
C TRP A 134 9.84 -19.06 0.42
N ARG A 135 10.11 -19.29 1.70
CA ARG A 135 11.25 -18.69 2.41
C ARG A 135 12.60 -19.12 1.83
N ILE A 136 12.75 -20.41 1.55
CA ILE A 136 13.99 -20.95 0.98
C ILE A 136 14.21 -20.41 -0.44
N LYS A 137 13.15 -20.39 -1.27
CA LYS A 137 13.27 -20.00 -2.68
C LYS A 137 13.28 -18.49 -2.90
N HIS A 138 12.39 -17.77 -2.23
CA HIS A 138 12.12 -16.35 -2.40
C HIS A 138 11.68 -15.72 -1.07
N GLU A 139 12.62 -15.51 -0.15
CA GLU A 139 12.38 -14.96 1.20
C GLU A 139 11.56 -13.66 1.17
N TRP A 140 11.81 -12.82 0.18
CA TRP A 140 11.07 -11.59 -0.06
C TRP A 140 9.59 -11.81 -0.39
N PHE A 141 9.29 -12.75 -1.29
CA PHE A 141 7.92 -13.06 -1.69
C PHE A 141 7.13 -13.62 -0.51
N TRP A 142 7.74 -14.53 0.25
CA TRP A 142 7.15 -15.05 1.48
C TRP A 142 6.74 -13.92 2.43
N TYR A 143 7.68 -13.01 2.73
CA TYR A 143 7.40 -11.89 3.64
C TYR A 143 6.20 -11.06 3.16
N ARG A 144 6.20 -10.64 1.89
CA ARG A 144 5.10 -9.84 1.33
C ARG A 144 3.77 -10.59 1.26
N ALA A 145 3.77 -11.88 0.92
CA ALA A 145 2.55 -12.68 0.83
C ALA A 145 1.88 -12.84 2.21
N VAL A 146 2.68 -13.05 3.27
CA VAL A 146 2.17 -13.14 4.64
C VAL A 146 1.69 -11.79 5.16
N ASP A 147 2.48 -10.74 4.94
CA ASP A 147 2.12 -9.34 5.27
C ASP A 147 0.77 -8.97 4.67
N GLN A 148 0.60 -9.15 3.35
CA GLN A 148 -0.66 -8.92 2.66
C GLN A 148 -1.80 -9.74 3.28
N THR A 149 -1.58 -11.01 3.58
CA THR A 149 -2.64 -11.85 4.14
C THR A 149 -3.10 -11.34 5.51
N LEU A 150 -2.17 -10.90 6.35
CA LEU A 150 -2.48 -10.28 7.64
C LEU A 150 -3.25 -8.96 7.48
N VAL A 151 -2.83 -8.10 6.55
CA VAL A 151 -3.54 -6.83 6.23
C VAL A 151 -4.96 -7.08 5.76
N HIS A 152 -5.18 -8.06 4.86
CA HIS A 152 -6.52 -8.38 4.35
C HIS A 152 -7.46 -8.93 5.43
N TYR A 153 -6.94 -9.74 6.36
CA TYR A 153 -7.76 -10.24 7.49
C TYR A 153 -8.27 -9.12 8.40
N VAL A 154 -7.64 -7.94 8.37
CA VAL A 154 -8.21 -6.77 9.03
C VAL A 154 -9.49 -6.31 8.36
N ARG A 155 -9.44 -6.10 7.03
CA ARG A 155 -10.50 -5.41 6.28
C ARG A 155 -11.79 -6.19 6.28
N ASP A 156 -11.68 -7.51 6.21
CA ASP A 156 -12.83 -8.38 6.22
C ASP A 156 -13.52 -8.45 7.59
N ALA A 157 -12.89 -7.93 8.66
CA ALA A 157 -13.35 -8.13 10.04
C ALA A 157 -14.31 -7.05 10.52
N ALA A 158 -15.59 -7.41 10.67
CA ALA A 158 -16.58 -6.65 11.46
C ALA A 158 -16.09 -6.36 12.88
N LYS A 159 -15.44 -7.37 13.46
CA LYS A 159 -14.74 -7.33 14.74
C LYS A 159 -13.47 -8.17 14.63
N PRO A 160 -12.29 -7.55 14.52
CA PRO A 160 -10.99 -8.21 14.34
C PRO A 160 -10.68 -9.31 15.37
N SER A 161 -11.34 -9.27 16.52
CA SER A 161 -11.06 -10.15 17.65
C SER A 161 -11.68 -11.55 17.56
N GLU A 162 -12.72 -11.80 16.74
CA GLU A 162 -13.44 -13.09 16.80
C GLU A 162 -13.42 -13.90 15.49
N GLU A 163 -13.76 -13.30 14.35
CA GLU A 163 -14.03 -14.04 13.10
C GLU A 163 -12.76 -14.64 12.45
N PHE A 164 -11.68 -13.87 12.31
CA PHE A 164 -10.42 -14.34 11.70
C PHE A 164 -9.36 -14.72 12.71
N SER A 165 -9.75 -14.80 13.98
CA SER A 165 -8.87 -15.22 15.04
C SER A 165 -8.36 -16.66 14.86
N GLY A 166 -9.03 -17.49 14.04
CA GLY A 166 -8.55 -18.81 13.62
C GLY A 166 -7.32 -18.72 12.71
N GLY A 167 -7.49 -18.16 11.51
CA GLY A 167 -6.42 -18.02 10.51
C GLY A 167 -5.21 -17.23 11.03
N ILE A 168 -5.43 -16.10 11.73
CA ILE A 168 -4.34 -15.32 12.34
C ILE A 168 -3.58 -16.17 13.37
N ARG A 169 -4.26 -17.01 14.16
CA ARG A 169 -3.58 -17.91 15.11
C ARG A 169 -2.78 -19.00 14.39
N THR A 170 -3.27 -19.52 13.28
CA THR A 170 -2.53 -20.49 12.45
C THR A 170 -1.24 -19.87 11.91
N ILE A 171 -1.33 -18.71 11.28
CA ILE A 171 -0.16 -17.96 10.78
C ILE A 171 0.80 -17.63 11.92
N ARG A 172 0.32 -17.03 13.02
CA ARG A 172 1.14 -16.71 14.20
C ARG A 172 1.84 -17.94 14.76
N SER A 173 1.13 -19.06 14.86
CA SER A 173 1.69 -20.31 15.40
C SER A 173 2.86 -20.80 14.54
N GLU A 174 2.78 -20.69 13.22
CA GLU A 174 3.89 -21.07 12.35
C GLU A 174 5.06 -20.07 12.44
N LEU A 175 4.76 -18.77 12.45
CA LEU A 175 5.78 -17.73 12.67
C LEU A 175 6.54 -17.93 13.99
N LYS A 176 5.85 -18.33 15.06
CA LYS A 176 6.50 -18.66 16.34
C LYS A 176 7.50 -19.80 16.22
N LYS A 177 7.15 -20.87 15.50
CA LYS A 177 8.08 -22.00 15.28
C LYS A 177 9.32 -21.54 14.51
N ILE A 178 9.13 -20.66 13.53
CA ILE A 178 10.23 -20.06 12.77
C ILE A 178 11.11 -19.21 13.69
N ALA A 179 10.53 -18.30 14.47
CA ALA A 179 11.25 -17.46 15.43
C ALA A 179 12.05 -18.30 16.44
N ASP A 180 11.42 -19.32 17.04
CA ASP A 180 12.07 -20.26 17.97
C ASP A 180 13.26 -20.98 17.32
N ALA A 181 13.12 -21.41 16.06
CA ALA A 181 14.19 -22.08 15.31
C ALA A 181 15.37 -21.15 14.98
N GLU A 182 15.11 -19.84 14.89
CA GLU A 182 16.09 -18.79 14.62
C GLU A 182 16.66 -18.15 15.89
N GLY A 183 16.17 -18.55 17.07
CA GLY A 183 16.62 -18.07 18.36
C GLY A 183 16.09 -16.67 18.71
N LEU A 184 15.02 -16.23 18.06
CA LEU A 184 14.26 -15.04 18.41
C LEU A 184 13.26 -15.40 19.50
N ASP A 185 13.00 -14.50 20.45
CA ASP A 185 11.92 -14.67 21.42
C ASP A 185 10.61 -14.13 20.81
N PRO A 186 9.64 -14.99 20.46
CA PRO A 186 8.40 -14.56 19.81
C PRO A 186 7.45 -13.76 20.73
N GLU A 187 7.78 -13.63 22.01
CA GLU A 187 7.01 -12.89 23.00
C GLU A 187 7.73 -11.65 23.53
N ASP A 188 9.00 -11.41 23.15
CA ASP A 188 9.79 -10.28 23.66
C ASP A 188 9.08 -8.93 23.36
N ASN A 189 8.32 -8.90 22.26
CA ASN A 189 8.17 -7.68 21.48
C ASN A 189 6.83 -7.61 20.74
N THR A 190 5.77 -7.32 21.49
CA THR A 190 4.44 -7.09 20.91
C THR A 190 3.93 -5.73 21.35
N GLY A 191 4.48 -4.67 20.74
CA GLY A 191 3.93 -3.32 20.85
C GLY A 191 2.47 -3.27 20.38
N GLY A 192 2.10 -4.20 19.49
CA GLY A 192 0.72 -4.49 19.14
C GLY A 192 -0.20 -4.83 20.31
N ASN A 193 -1.35 -4.17 20.37
CA ASN A 193 -2.39 -4.41 21.36
C ASN A 193 -3.36 -5.55 20.96
N THR A 194 -3.35 -5.93 19.69
CA THR A 194 -4.23 -6.93 19.06
C THR A 194 -3.43 -8.12 18.55
N LEU A 195 -4.03 -9.31 18.54
CA LEU A 195 -3.39 -10.54 18.04
C LEU A 195 -2.74 -10.34 16.67
N LEU A 196 -3.38 -9.55 15.81
CA LEU A 196 -2.89 -9.25 14.49
C LEU A 196 -1.59 -8.43 14.52
N GLU A 197 -1.58 -7.28 15.19
CA GLU A 197 -0.37 -6.44 15.30
C GLU A 197 0.78 -7.25 15.87
N LYS A 198 0.52 -8.07 16.92
CA LYS A 198 1.52 -8.98 17.47
C LYS A 198 2.08 -9.93 16.42
N THR A 199 1.26 -10.36 15.47
CA THR A 199 1.62 -11.32 14.42
C THR A 199 2.39 -10.66 13.29
N HIS A 200 2.02 -9.42 12.94
CA HIS A 200 2.78 -8.58 12.01
C HIS A 200 4.15 -8.22 12.59
N ASP A 201 4.21 -7.75 13.85
CA ASP A 201 5.46 -7.47 14.57
C ASP A 201 6.40 -8.69 14.51
N LEU A 202 5.86 -9.90 14.77
CA LEU A 202 6.63 -11.14 14.72
C LEU A 202 7.14 -11.47 13.31
N LEU A 203 6.35 -11.21 12.26
CA LEU A 203 6.78 -11.39 10.88
C LEU A 203 7.97 -10.46 10.54
N ASP A 204 7.87 -9.20 10.93
CA ASP A 204 8.94 -8.21 10.74
C ASP A 204 10.21 -8.58 11.50
N ASP A 205 10.08 -9.06 12.74
CA ASP A 205 11.19 -9.51 13.55
C ASP A 205 11.93 -10.69 12.91
N ILE A 206 11.20 -11.65 12.33
CA ILE A 206 11.78 -12.79 11.62
C ILE A 206 12.53 -12.33 10.37
N TYR A 207 11.89 -11.52 9.52
CA TYR A 207 12.46 -11.18 8.21
C TYR A 207 13.68 -10.26 8.33
N TRP A 208 13.58 -9.24 9.18
CA TRP A 208 14.62 -8.22 9.30
C TRP A 208 15.67 -8.50 10.38
N ALA A 209 15.51 -9.62 11.11
CA ALA A 209 16.31 -10.08 12.24
C ALA A 209 17.78 -9.63 12.17
N GLU A 210 18.28 -9.16 13.32
CA GLU A 210 19.62 -8.61 13.61
C GLU A 210 19.59 -7.09 13.85
N VAL A 211 19.69 -6.71 15.13
CA VAL A 211 20.14 -5.38 15.56
C VAL A 211 21.51 -5.53 16.20
N ASP A 212 22.49 -4.83 15.64
CA ASP A 212 23.88 -4.82 16.12
C ASP A 212 24.32 -3.36 16.26
N GLU A 213 24.39 -2.87 17.49
CA GLU A 213 24.76 -1.50 17.83
C GLU A 213 26.11 -1.08 17.21
N ALA A 214 27.08 -2.00 17.14
CA ALA A 214 28.38 -1.71 16.56
C ALA A 214 28.28 -1.53 15.04
N ARG A 215 27.45 -2.34 14.37
CA ARG A 215 27.16 -2.17 12.94
C ARG A 215 26.37 -0.91 12.67
N ILE A 216 25.37 -0.58 13.48
CA ILE A 216 24.62 0.67 13.33
C ILE A 216 25.56 1.87 13.34
N LYS A 217 26.46 1.95 14.34
CA LYS A 217 27.46 3.01 14.44
C LYS A 217 28.42 3.06 13.25
N GLN A 218 28.73 1.91 12.67
CA GLN A 218 29.62 1.82 11.52
C GLN A 218 28.91 2.23 10.22
N ASN A 219 27.72 1.69 9.98
CA ASN A 219 27.00 1.79 8.73
C ASN A 219 26.36 3.16 8.54
N ILE A 220 25.91 3.82 9.62
CA ILE A 220 25.32 5.16 9.55
C ILE A 220 26.24 6.20 8.90
N ALA A 221 27.57 6.02 9.02
CA ALA A 221 28.56 6.90 8.40
C ALA A 221 28.55 6.87 6.85
N SER A 222 27.85 5.90 6.25
CA SER A 222 27.65 5.82 4.80
C SER A 222 26.46 6.67 4.32
N TYR A 223 25.63 7.16 5.24
CA TYR A 223 24.39 7.89 5.00
C TYR A 223 24.48 9.26 5.70
N PRO A 224 25.23 10.22 5.14
CA PRO A 224 25.60 11.44 5.84
C PRO A 224 24.41 12.34 6.21
N ASN A 225 23.37 12.39 5.37
CA ASN A 225 22.19 13.22 5.63
C ASN A 225 21.35 12.60 6.76
N LEU A 226 21.15 11.29 6.69
CA LEU A 226 20.49 10.53 7.77
C LEU A 226 21.30 10.62 9.07
N GLU A 227 22.64 10.53 9.00
CA GLU A 227 23.52 10.65 10.15
C GLU A 227 23.43 12.03 10.81
N GLU A 228 23.44 13.10 10.02
CA GLU A 228 23.28 14.48 10.51
C GLU A 228 21.90 14.68 11.16
N PHE A 229 20.84 14.22 10.50
CA PHE A 229 19.47 14.32 10.99
C PHE A 229 19.26 13.63 12.34
N LEU A 230 19.80 12.42 12.52
CA LEU A 230 19.71 11.67 13.78
C LEU A 230 20.57 12.27 14.89
N ARG A 231 21.79 12.74 14.56
CA ARG A 231 22.79 13.20 15.56
C ARG A 231 22.40 14.46 16.33
N GLU A 232 21.43 15.22 15.86
CA GLU A 232 20.91 16.35 16.63
C GLU A 232 20.21 15.92 17.94
N ARG A 233 19.82 14.64 18.07
CA ARG A 233 19.42 14.05 19.35
C ARG A 233 20.53 13.20 19.94
N ASP A 234 21.06 13.58 21.10
CA ASP A 234 22.13 12.83 21.78
C ASP A 234 21.78 11.36 22.07
N SER A 235 20.48 11.03 22.19
CA SER A 235 19.94 9.70 22.51
C SER A 235 19.51 8.86 21.30
N TRP A 236 19.71 9.33 20.06
CA TRP A 236 19.16 8.67 18.86
C TRP A 236 19.47 7.17 18.79
N LEU A 237 20.68 6.77 19.17
CA LEU A 237 21.08 5.37 19.12
C LEU A 237 20.39 4.54 20.21
N ASP A 238 20.25 5.09 21.42
CA ASP A 238 19.54 4.42 22.51
C ASP A 238 18.07 4.24 22.12
N GLU A 239 17.46 5.25 21.48
CA GLU A 239 16.08 5.20 20.97
C GLU A 239 15.93 4.14 19.85
N LEU A 240 16.86 4.09 18.89
CA LEU A 240 16.81 3.10 17.80
C LEU A 240 17.07 1.65 18.27
N THR A 241 17.92 1.47 19.28
CA THR A 241 18.28 0.14 19.79
C THR A 241 17.39 -0.31 20.95
N GLU A 242 16.50 0.56 21.42
CA GLU A 242 15.49 0.20 22.41
C GLU A 242 14.66 -0.98 21.88
N HIS A 243 14.67 -2.07 22.64
CA HIS A 243 14.02 -3.33 22.31
C HIS A 243 14.48 -4.06 21.02
N ASN A 244 15.46 -3.53 20.26
CA ASN A 244 15.93 -4.08 18.98
C ASN A 244 14.84 -4.20 17.88
N GLU A 245 13.81 -3.37 17.95
CA GLU A 245 12.61 -3.52 17.09
C GLU A 245 12.54 -2.51 15.96
N HIS A 246 13.23 -1.37 16.11
CA HIS A 246 13.08 -0.25 15.20
C HIS A 246 13.54 -0.60 13.79
N ALA A 247 12.69 -0.36 12.78
CA ALA A 247 12.97 -0.70 11.38
C ALA A 247 14.29 -0.08 10.90
N LEU A 248 14.52 1.20 11.18
CA LEU A 248 15.78 1.87 10.87
C LEU A 248 17.01 1.20 11.52
N ALA A 249 16.94 0.75 12.77
CA ALA A 249 18.04 0.00 13.40
C ALA A 249 18.29 -1.34 12.70
N LYS A 250 17.22 -2.06 12.35
CA LYS A 250 17.31 -3.31 11.61
C LYS A 250 17.95 -3.11 10.24
N TYR A 251 17.61 -2.03 9.53
CA TYR A 251 18.24 -1.68 8.26
C TYR A 251 19.72 -1.35 8.43
N LEU A 252 20.06 -0.46 9.36
CA LEU A 252 21.44 -0.06 9.67
C LEU A 252 22.33 -1.21 10.18
N SER A 253 21.75 -2.32 10.60
CA SER A 253 22.49 -3.49 11.12
C SER A 253 22.96 -4.47 10.03
N HIS A 254 22.89 -4.10 8.75
CA HIS A 254 23.29 -4.98 7.65
C HIS A 254 24.76 -5.47 7.78
N PRO A 255 25.03 -6.79 7.63
CA PRO A 255 26.36 -7.38 7.86
C PRO A 255 27.36 -7.12 6.73
N TYR A 256 26.89 -6.94 5.50
CA TYR A 256 27.74 -6.84 4.32
C TYR A 256 27.63 -5.45 3.70
N SER A 257 28.75 -4.94 3.19
CA SER A 257 28.72 -3.83 2.24
C SER A 257 28.14 -4.25 0.90
N GLU A 258 27.72 -3.29 0.07
CA GLU A 258 27.19 -3.55 -1.28
C GLU A 258 28.15 -4.44 -2.09
N SER A 259 29.43 -4.08 -2.13
CA SER A 259 30.46 -4.82 -2.86
C SER A 259 30.69 -6.25 -2.35
N GLU A 260 30.51 -6.49 -1.05
CA GLU A 260 30.66 -7.82 -0.46
C GLU A 260 29.46 -8.69 -0.76
N ALA A 261 28.25 -8.12 -0.64
CA ALA A 261 27.01 -8.81 -0.95
C ALA A 261 26.95 -9.20 -2.43
N ASP A 262 27.27 -8.30 -3.36
CA ASP A 262 27.35 -8.60 -4.79
C ASP A 262 28.32 -9.75 -5.10
N ARG A 263 29.47 -9.78 -4.42
CA ARG A 263 30.46 -10.85 -4.59
C ARG A 263 29.91 -12.20 -4.11
N ILE A 264 29.16 -12.23 -3.01
CA ILE A 264 28.51 -13.44 -2.50
C ILE A 264 27.44 -13.94 -3.48
N LEU A 265 26.63 -13.03 -4.05
CA LEU A 265 25.59 -13.40 -5.01
C LEU A 265 26.15 -13.90 -6.35
N GLN A 266 27.35 -13.49 -6.71
CA GLN A 266 28.07 -14.00 -7.89
C GLN A 266 28.80 -15.33 -7.62
N ASP A 267 28.90 -15.76 -6.37
CA ASP A 267 29.55 -17.02 -5.99
C ASP A 267 28.55 -18.17 -6.01
N ASN A 268 28.71 -19.06 -7.00
CA ASN A 268 27.87 -20.25 -7.16
C ASN A 268 28.08 -21.30 -6.05
N ASP A 269 29.17 -21.19 -5.28
CA ASP A 269 29.48 -22.12 -4.19
C ASP A 269 29.04 -21.58 -2.81
N ALA A 270 28.51 -20.35 -2.74
CA ALA A 270 28.02 -19.77 -1.49
C ALA A 270 26.82 -20.57 -0.93
N GLU A 271 26.76 -20.69 0.40
CA GLU A 271 25.62 -21.34 1.04
C GLU A 271 24.35 -20.50 0.81
N VAL A 272 23.19 -21.15 0.59
CA VAL A 272 21.91 -20.46 0.35
C VAL A 272 21.61 -19.42 1.43
N LYS A 273 21.89 -19.74 2.69
CA LYS A 273 21.70 -18.81 3.82
C LYS A 273 22.61 -17.57 3.71
N GLU A 274 23.82 -17.74 3.19
CA GLU A 274 24.77 -16.63 2.99
C GLU A 274 24.31 -15.74 1.83
N GLN A 275 23.82 -16.34 0.74
CA GLN A 275 23.20 -15.62 -0.38
C GLN A 275 21.98 -14.81 0.07
N GLN A 276 21.06 -15.41 0.84
CA GLN A 276 19.90 -14.72 1.41
C GLN A 276 20.30 -13.53 2.30
N LYS A 277 21.34 -13.69 3.14
CA LYS A 277 21.87 -12.57 3.94
C LYS A 277 22.49 -11.46 3.07
N ALA A 278 23.14 -11.82 1.97
CA ALA A 278 23.65 -10.86 1.00
C ALA A 278 22.53 -10.09 0.29
N GLU A 279 21.48 -10.78 -0.19
CA GLU A 279 20.29 -10.15 -0.78
C GLU A 279 19.62 -9.19 0.20
N ARG A 280 19.40 -9.62 1.45
CA ARG A 280 18.86 -8.75 2.50
C ARG A 280 19.74 -7.55 2.80
N SER A 281 21.06 -7.71 2.79
CA SER A 281 21.99 -6.59 2.99
C SER A 281 21.87 -5.57 1.87
N LEU A 282 21.84 -6.01 0.60
CA LEU A 282 21.63 -5.10 -0.53
C LEU A 282 20.30 -4.35 -0.43
N ARG A 283 19.23 -5.04 -0.03
CA ARG A 283 17.92 -4.42 0.13
C ARG A 283 17.92 -3.36 1.24
N LYS A 284 18.51 -3.68 2.40
CA LYS A 284 18.69 -2.73 3.51
C LYS A 284 19.50 -1.51 3.06
N ILE A 285 20.59 -1.71 2.32
CA ILE A 285 21.42 -0.62 1.78
C ILE A 285 20.61 0.29 0.85
N ARG A 286 19.85 -0.28 -0.09
CA ARG A 286 19.03 0.51 -1.02
C ARG A 286 17.93 1.31 -0.31
N ILE A 287 17.30 0.73 0.71
CA ILE A 287 16.34 1.44 1.56
C ILE A 287 17.01 2.64 2.25
N LEU A 288 18.20 2.42 2.83
CA LEU A 288 18.93 3.48 3.53
C LEU A 288 19.42 4.57 2.56
N ASP A 289 19.90 4.20 1.37
CA ASP A 289 20.25 5.15 0.30
C ASP A 289 19.02 5.99 -0.11
N TYR A 290 17.85 5.38 -0.18
CA TYR A 290 16.61 6.09 -0.46
C TYR A 290 16.27 7.07 0.66
N TYR A 291 16.28 6.64 1.93
CA TYR A 291 16.00 7.52 3.07
C TYR A 291 17.01 8.67 3.17
N ASP A 292 18.30 8.41 2.93
CA ASP A 292 19.33 9.45 2.92
C ASP A 292 19.09 10.50 1.82
N ARG A 293 18.61 10.07 0.64
CA ARG A 293 18.17 10.98 -0.44
C ARG A 293 16.92 11.78 -0.06
N LEU A 294 15.93 11.16 0.59
CA LEU A 294 14.73 11.87 1.03
C LEU A 294 15.06 12.96 2.06
N ILE A 295 16.08 12.74 2.89
CA ILE A 295 16.52 13.73 3.89
C ILE A 295 17.39 14.83 3.24
N ASP A 296 18.10 14.55 2.14
CA ASP A 296 18.96 15.51 1.42
C ASP A 296 18.23 16.81 1.05
N VAL A 297 16.92 16.74 0.81
CA VAL A 297 16.14 17.93 0.45
C VAL A 297 15.85 18.83 1.64
N ILE A 298 16.06 18.38 2.89
CA ILE A 298 15.76 19.08 4.14
C ILE A 298 16.98 19.82 4.67
N ASP A 299 16.85 21.13 4.88
CA ASP A 299 17.88 21.92 5.56
C ASP A 299 17.76 21.77 7.08
N VAL A 300 18.31 20.67 7.60
CA VAL A 300 18.23 20.25 9.02
C VAL A 300 18.60 21.38 9.99
N GLY A 301 19.53 22.25 9.61
CA GLY A 301 19.99 23.35 10.46
C GLY A 301 19.07 24.58 10.50
N ASN A 302 18.11 24.70 9.57
CA ASN A 302 17.24 25.88 9.43
C ASN A 302 15.74 25.55 9.45
N GLU A 303 15.35 24.31 9.19
CA GLU A 303 13.95 23.85 9.18
C GLU A 303 13.53 23.27 10.54
N PRO A 304 12.27 23.51 10.98
CA PRO A 304 11.73 22.83 12.15
C PRO A 304 11.49 21.37 11.78
N THR A 305 12.38 20.49 12.20
CA THR A 305 12.31 19.04 11.93
C THR A 305 12.03 18.25 13.21
N GLY A 306 11.50 18.92 14.23
CA GLY A 306 11.38 18.38 15.58
C GLY A 306 10.40 17.21 15.65
N GLU A 307 9.17 17.38 15.16
CA GLU A 307 8.17 16.31 15.25
C GLU A 307 8.46 15.21 14.22
N LEU A 308 8.94 15.56 13.03
CA LEU A 308 9.32 14.62 11.97
C LEU A 308 10.47 13.72 12.43
N ARG A 309 11.46 14.30 13.11
CA ARG A 309 12.57 13.53 13.68
C ARG A 309 12.13 12.64 14.83
N ASP A 310 11.29 13.18 15.72
CA ASP A 310 10.76 12.40 16.83
C ASP A 310 9.92 11.22 16.31
N ARG A 311 9.13 11.42 15.25
CA ARG A 311 8.38 10.36 14.55
C ARG A 311 9.30 9.36 13.85
N LEU A 312 10.44 9.80 13.29
CA LEU A 312 11.43 8.91 12.67
C LEU A 312 12.14 8.00 13.68
N LEU A 313 12.29 8.45 14.93
CA LEU A 313 12.90 7.70 16.04
C LEU A 313 11.87 6.90 16.84
N ASP A 314 10.59 7.26 16.74
CA ASP A 314 9.48 6.56 17.39
C ASP A 314 8.97 5.41 16.51
N ARG A 315 9.15 4.17 17.00
CA ARG A 315 8.79 2.96 16.25
C ARG A 315 7.35 2.99 15.69
N PRO A 316 6.30 3.31 16.46
CA PRO A 316 4.92 3.38 15.93
C PRO A 316 4.70 4.44 14.86
N GLN A 317 5.51 5.49 14.82
CA GLN A 317 5.37 6.60 13.89
C GLN A 317 6.37 6.55 12.73
N PHE A 318 7.30 5.58 12.73
CA PHE A 318 8.37 5.47 11.74
C PHE A 318 7.85 5.51 10.30
N GLU A 319 6.86 4.67 9.95
CA GLU A 319 6.32 4.63 8.59
C GLU A 319 5.56 5.92 8.21
N LYS A 320 4.99 6.61 9.20
CA LYS A 320 4.38 7.93 8.99
C LYS A 320 5.46 8.96 8.65
N ALA A 321 6.57 8.98 9.38
CA ALA A 321 7.70 9.85 9.09
C ALA A 321 8.30 9.58 7.70
N ILE A 322 8.41 8.31 7.29
CA ILE A 322 8.84 7.97 5.93
C ILE A 322 7.86 8.51 4.89
N ALA A 323 6.55 8.33 5.09
CA ALA A 323 5.54 8.88 4.18
C ALA A 323 5.66 10.41 4.03
N GLU A 324 5.91 11.11 5.14
CA GLU A 324 6.11 12.55 5.13
C GLU A 324 7.35 12.96 4.33
N LEU A 325 8.48 12.28 4.54
CA LEU A 325 9.71 12.50 3.80
C LEU A 325 9.53 12.28 2.29
N GLU A 326 8.82 11.22 1.87
CA GLU A 326 8.54 10.92 0.46
C GLU A 326 7.72 12.02 -0.21
N VAL A 327 6.68 12.51 0.47
CA VAL A 327 5.83 13.59 -0.03
C VAL A 327 6.60 14.90 -0.10
N VAL A 328 7.39 15.24 0.92
CA VAL A 328 8.21 16.47 0.92
C VAL A 328 9.20 16.45 -0.25
N ASP A 329 9.90 15.34 -0.48
CA ASP A 329 10.78 15.18 -1.63
C ASP A 329 10.04 15.35 -2.96
N ALA A 330 8.92 14.64 -3.15
CA ALA A 330 8.11 14.72 -4.37
C ALA A 330 7.62 16.14 -4.66
N LEU A 331 7.14 16.84 -3.64
CA LEU A 331 6.68 18.22 -3.77
C LEU A 331 7.84 19.18 -4.01
N ARG A 332 9.01 19.01 -3.39
CA ARG A 332 10.18 19.86 -3.62
C ARG A 332 10.75 19.69 -5.03
N ARG A 333 10.68 18.49 -5.62
CA ARG A 333 11.06 18.26 -7.03
C ARG A 333 10.26 19.14 -8.00
N GLU A 334 8.94 19.26 -7.80
CA GLU A 334 8.06 19.98 -8.73
C GLU A 334 7.78 21.46 -8.36
N PHE A 335 7.79 21.79 -7.07
CA PHE A 335 7.41 23.10 -6.55
C PHE A 335 8.58 23.91 -5.98
N HIS A 336 9.71 23.26 -5.66
CA HIS A 336 10.94 23.81 -5.08
C HIS A 336 10.81 24.47 -3.69
N THR A 337 9.75 25.24 -3.43
CA THR A 337 9.51 25.92 -2.16
C THR A 337 8.41 25.22 -1.38
N VAL A 338 8.82 24.29 -0.53
CA VAL A 338 7.97 23.56 0.42
C VAL A 338 8.53 23.83 1.81
N GLU A 339 7.71 24.36 2.72
CA GLU A 339 8.05 24.52 4.13
C GLU A 339 7.68 23.23 4.88
N VAL A 340 8.58 22.69 5.71
CA VAL A 340 8.34 21.53 6.57
C VAL A 340 7.86 22.02 7.94
N GLU A 341 6.86 21.34 8.50
CA GLU A 341 6.23 21.62 9.80
C GLU A 341 5.87 23.11 10.05
N PRO A 342 5.25 23.82 9.10
CA PRO A 342 4.91 25.23 9.31
C PRO A 342 3.76 25.37 10.31
N THR A 343 3.90 26.34 11.23
CA THR A 343 2.82 26.73 12.14
C THR A 343 1.69 27.41 11.38
N ILE A 344 0.45 27.02 11.68
CA ILE A 344 -0.74 27.66 11.09
C ILE A 344 -0.93 29.07 11.69
N PRO A 345 -1.08 30.13 10.87
CA PRO A 345 -1.30 31.48 11.38
C PRO A 345 -2.58 31.59 12.20
N GLY A 346 -2.49 32.18 13.39
CA GLY A 346 -3.66 32.51 14.22
C GLY A 346 -4.10 31.42 15.19
N THR A 347 -3.46 30.25 15.17
CA THR A 347 -3.65 29.19 16.16
C THR A 347 -2.79 29.43 17.40
N ALA A 348 -3.12 28.80 18.53
CA ALA A 348 -2.14 28.66 19.61
C ALA A 348 -0.99 27.85 19.01
N GLY A 349 0.25 28.33 19.10
CA GLY A 349 1.40 27.91 18.27
C GLY A 349 1.84 26.44 18.31
N ASP A 350 0.97 25.55 18.74
CA ASP A 350 1.07 24.10 18.74
C ASP A 350 0.32 23.45 17.53
N SER A 351 -0.52 24.18 16.78
CA SER A 351 -1.13 23.62 15.55
C SER A 351 -0.18 23.77 14.35
N GLN A 352 0.41 22.66 13.90
CA GLN A 352 1.27 22.54 12.71
C GLN A 352 0.62 21.61 11.69
N VAL A 353 0.94 21.82 10.40
CA VAL A 353 0.70 20.82 9.34
C VAL A 353 2.03 20.21 8.94
N ASP A 354 2.02 19.04 8.31
CA ASP A 354 3.28 18.36 7.93
C ASP A 354 4.10 19.18 6.92
N CYS A 355 3.47 19.77 5.89
CA CYS A 355 4.18 20.71 5.01
C CYS A 355 3.27 21.75 4.32
N LYS A 356 3.90 22.74 3.68
CA LYS A 356 3.21 23.81 2.93
C LYS A 356 3.93 24.20 1.66
N ILE A 357 3.19 24.26 0.55
CA ILE A 357 3.70 24.75 -0.75
C ILE A 357 3.43 26.26 -0.85
N THR A 358 4.48 27.04 -1.11
CA THR A 358 4.39 28.53 -1.15
C THR A 358 4.60 29.14 -2.53
N SER A 359 4.93 28.33 -3.55
CA SER A 359 5.22 28.81 -4.92
C SER A 359 3.95 29.05 -5.76
N THR A 360 2.78 28.71 -5.24
CA THR A 360 1.49 28.86 -5.88
C THR A 360 0.86 30.22 -5.57
N ALA A 361 -0.14 30.63 -6.36
CA ALA A 361 -0.86 31.89 -6.13
C ALA A 361 -1.58 31.87 -4.77
N ASP A 362 -2.23 30.75 -4.48
CA ASP A 362 -2.78 30.40 -3.18
C ASP A 362 -1.90 29.31 -2.56
N PRO A 363 -1.34 29.52 -1.34
CA PRO A 363 -0.48 28.53 -0.71
C PRO A 363 -1.27 27.23 -0.47
N ILE A 364 -0.60 26.08 -0.55
CA ILE A 364 -1.23 24.78 -0.32
C ILE A 364 -0.75 24.22 1.01
N TRP A 365 -1.68 24.02 1.94
CA TRP A 365 -1.43 23.39 3.24
C TRP A 365 -1.62 21.89 3.10
N VAL A 366 -0.67 21.09 3.58
CA VAL A 366 -0.59 19.66 3.30
C VAL A 366 -0.52 18.86 4.60
N GLU A 367 -1.48 17.96 4.78
CA GLU A 367 -1.47 16.91 5.81
C GLU A 367 -1.17 15.56 5.14
N ILE A 368 -0.32 14.76 5.78
CA ILE A 368 0.17 13.50 5.25
C ILE A 368 -0.21 12.39 6.22
N THR A 369 -0.80 11.33 5.68
CA THR A 369 -1.25 10.20 6.49
C THR A 369 -0.80 8.87 5.89
N HIS A 370 -0.38 7.98 6.78
CA HIS A 370 -0.15 6.57 6.52
C HIS A 370 -1.22 5.78 7.29
N PRO A 371 -2.30 5.31 6.63
CA PRO A 371 -3.46 4.69 7.28
C PRO A 371 -3.06 3.44 8.07
N ASP A 372 -3.21 3.38 9.40
CA ASP A 372 -2.82 2.21 10.19
C ASP A 372 -3.75 1.00 9.88
N PRO A 373 -3.22 -0.24 9.76
CA PRO A 373 -4.06 -1.43 9.61
C PRO A 373 -5.13 -1.52 10.71
N THR A 374 -4.81 -1.25 11.97
CA THR A 374 -5.78 -1.38 13.07
C THR A 374 -6.89 -0.32 13.10
N GLU A 375 -6.67 0.86 12.51
CA GLU A 375 -7.73 1.84 12.34
C GLU A 375 -8.79 1.33 11.34
N SER A 376 -8.40 0.51 10.36
CA SER A 376 -9.30 -0.11 9.38
C SER A 376 -10.12 -1.27 9.97
N ALA A 377 -9.61 -1.85 11.06
CA ALA A 377 -10.18 -2.96 11.82
C ALA A 377 -11.44 -2.58 12.62
N ALA A 378 -11.67 -1.30 12.90
CA ALA A 378 -12.78 -0.86 13.74
C ALA A 378 -14.16 -0.86 13.04
N VAL A 379 -14.24 -1.16 11.74
CA VAL A 379 -15.43 -0.85 10.92
C VAL A 379 -15.75 -1.94 9.89
N GLY A 380 -15.75 -3.23 10.23
CA GLY A 380 -16.16 -4.24 9.24
C GLY A 380 -17.67 -4.42 9.08
N ASP A 381 -18.41 -3.33 8.88
CA ASP A 381 -19.78 -3.38 8.36
C ASP A 381 -19.80 -2.79 6.95
N PHE A 382 -18.95 -3.25 6.01
CA PHE A 382 -18.70 -2.44 4.80
C PHE A 382 -18.88 -3.02 3.40
N TRP A 383 -19.25 -4.29 3.19
CA TRP A 383 -19.26 -4.80 1.81
C TRP A 383 -20.56 -5.45 1.36
N THR A 384 -21.27 -4.71 0.52
CA THR A 384 -21.86 -5.13 -0.75
C THR A 384 -21.90 -3.89 -1.65
N ALA A 385 -22.02 -4.01 -2.96
CA ALA A 385 -22.27 -2.91 -3.91
C ALA A 385 -23.60 -2.11 -3.66
N THR A 386 -24.20 -2.33 -2.49
CA THR A 386 -25.32 -1.60 -1.88
C THR A 386 -24.91 -0.89 -0.57
N ALA A 387 -23.61 -0.82 -0.25
CA ALA A 387 -23.11 -0.23 0.98
C ALA A 387 -23.39 1.27 0.98
N ASP A 388 -24.13 1.66 2.01
CA ASP A 388 -24.44 3.02 2.37
C ASP A 388 -23.20 3.94 2.23
N PRO A 389 -23.18 4.89 1.28
CA PRO A 389 -22.11 5.88 1.12
C PRO A 389 -21.81 6.66 2.41
N GLU A 390 -22.72 6.62 3.39
CA GLU A 390 -22.61 7.27 4.70
C GLU A 390 -21.50 6.72 5.60
N LYS A 391 -20.87 5.56 5.33
CA LYS A 391 -19.98 4.91 6.33
C LYS A 391 -18.61 4.38 5.83
N SER A 392 -18.16 4.73 4.62
CA SER A 392 -16.86 4.26 4.08
C SER A 392 -15.66 4.54 5.01
N TYR A 393 -14.70 3.61 5.09
CA TYR A 393 -13.48 3.79 5.90
C TYR A 393 -12.57 4.88 5.33
N VAL A 394 -12.43 4.96 3.99
CA VAL A 394 -11.77 6.09 3.31
C VAL A 394 -12.43 7.40 3.76
N ARG A 395 -13.77 7.47 3.76
CA ARG A 395 -14.50 8.64 4.26
C ARG A 395 -14.14 8.96 5.72
N THR A 396 -14.12 7.97 6.61
CA THR A 396 -13.78 8.19 8.04
C THR A 396 -12.36 8.74 8.22
N ILE A 397 -11.37 8.17 7.52
CA ILE A 397 -9.99 8.68 7.54
C ILE A 397 -9.96 10.10 7.01
N VAL A 398 -10.49 10.31 5.80
CA VAL A 398 -10.40 11.60 5.11
C VAL A 398 -11.13 12.67 5.91
N THR A 399 -12.33 12.41 6.45
CA THR A 399 -13.05 13.34 7.34
C THR A 399 -12.24 13.66 8.58
N ARG A 400 -11.77 12.66 9.33
CA ARG A 400 -11.00 12.86 10.56
C ARG A 400 -9.70 13.65 10.30
N LYS A 401 -9.05 13.41 9.17
CA LYS A 401 -7.81 14.09 8.78
C LYS A 401 -8.06 15.48 8.20
N ALA A 402 -9.15 15.65 7.45
CA ALA A 402 -9.61 16.94 6.98
C ALA A 402 -9.92 17.88 8.15
N ASP A 403 -10.49 17.36 9.25
CA ASP A 403 -10.72 18.15 10.48
C ASP A 403 -9.42 18.80 11.02
N GLN A 404 -8.27 18.15 10.82
CA GLN A 404 -6.97 18.66 11.28
C GLN A 404 -6.45 19.82 10.40
N ILE A 405 -6.95 19.95 9.17
CA ILE A 405 -6.57 21.02 8.23
C ILE A 405 -7.63 22.11 8.07
N ILE A 406 -8.77 22.02 8.78
CA ILE A 406 -9.80 23.08 8.81
C ILE A 406 -9.17 24.41 9.24
N GLU A 407 -8.34 24.41 10.29
CA GLU A 407 -7.66 25.63 10.77
C GLU A 407 -6.77 26.26 9.68
N ALA A 408 -6.19 25.43 8.81
CA ALA A 408 -5.36 25.88 7.69
C ALA A 408 -6.21 26.49 6.55
N LYS A 409 -7.40 25.93 6.27
CA LYS A 409 -8.36 26.52 5.32
C LYS A 409 -8.81 27.91 5.79
N GLU A 410 -9.11 28.08 7.08
CA GLU A 410 -9.48 29.37 7.66
C GLU A 410 -8.34 30.41 7.62
N ALA A 411 -7.08 29.96 7.67
CA ALA A 411 -5.90 30.81 7.52
C ALA A 411 -5.67 31.27 6.06
N GLY A 412 -6.38 30.69 5.10
CA GLY A 412 -6.36 31.02 3.67
C GLY A 412 -5.37 30.16 2.87
N GLY A 413 -5.78 29.80 1.66
CA GLY A 413 -5.05 28.91 0.75
C GLY A 413 -5.87 27.70 0.33
N LEU A 414 -5.21 26.81 -0.40
CA LEU A 414 -5.71 25.48 -0.72
C LEU A 414 -5.31 24.48 0.37
N THR A 415 -6.05 23.40 0.46
CA THR A 415 -5.85 22.30 1.41
C THR A 415 -5.68 20.99 0.66
N MET A 416 -4.70 20.20 1.09
CA MET A 416 -4.37 18.92 0.48
C MET A 416 -4.19 17.85 1.55
N LEU A 417 -4.85 16.71 1.36
CA LEU A 417 -4.60 15.50 2.12
C LEU A 417 -3.86 14.51 1.22
N VAL A 418 -2.71 14.02 1.68
CA VAL A 418 -1.93 13.01 0.98
C VAL A 418 -1.95 11.71 1.77
N MET A 419 -2.44 10.65 1.13
CA MET A 419 -2.53 9.31 1.72
C MET A 419 -1.51 8.39 1.07
N LYS A 420 -0.58 7.86 1.88
CA LYS A 420 0.30 6.78 1.47
C LYS A 420 -0.42 5.45 1.65
N ASN A 421 -0.94 4.88 0.58
CA ASN A 421 -1.71 3.64 0.54
C ASN A 421 -0.82 2.39 0.40
N GLU A 422 0.23 2.28 1.20
CA GLU A 422 1.11 1.12 1.12
C GLU A 422 0.36 -0.19 1.37
N ALA A 423 0.82 -1.27 0.73
CA ALA A 423 0.14 -2.57 0.76
C ALA A 423 -1.33 -2.49 0.29
N SER A 424 -1.66 -1.47 -0.50
CA SER A 424 -2.99 -1.18 -1.04
C SER A 424 -4.08 -1.19 0.01
N ARG A 425 -3.79 -0.63 1.21
CA ARG A 425 -4.68 -0.54 2.42
C ARG A 425 -6.12 -0.11 2.14
N PHE A 426 -6.34 0.64 1.07
CA PHE A 426 -7.61 0.94 0.44
C PHE A 426 -7.61 0.49 -1.01
N GLU A 427 -8.78 0.18 -1.55
CA GLU A 427 -8.90 -0.01 -2.99
C GLU A 427 -8.87 1.36 -3.68
N HIS A 428 -8.16 1.47 -4.81
CA HIS A 428 -8.15 2.70 -5.61
C HIS A 428 -9.57 3.15 -5.98
N VAL A 429 -10.49 2.20 -6.19
CA VAL A 429 -11.91 2.47 -6.47
C VAL A 429 -12.63 3.06 -5.26
N GLU A 430 -12.26 2.74 -4.02
CA GLU A 430 -12.86 3.36 -2.82
C GLU A 430 -12.47 4.85 -2.74
N VAL A 431 -11.20 5.15 -3.04
CA VAL A 431 -10.69 6.52 -3.05
C VAL A 431 -11.25 7.29 -4.23
N GLU A 432 -11.32 6.70 -5.43
CA GLU A 432 -11.95 7.32 -6.60
C GLU A 432 -13.44 7.56 -6.37
N SER A 433 -14.17 6.57 -5.84
CA SER A 433 -15.60 6.71 -5.55
C SER A 433 -15.86 7.80 -4.53
N TYR A 434 -14.99 7.94 -3.53
CA TYR A 434 -15.04 9.07 -2.59
C TYR A 434 -14.80 10.41 -3.30
N ALA A 435 -13.73 10.50 -4.10
CA ALA A 435 -13.26 11.75 -4.66
C ALA A 435 -14.07 12.26 -5.86
N ALA A 436 -14.56 11.36 -6.71
CA ALA A 436 -15.22 11.68 -7.97
C ALA A 436 -16.70 11.26 -8.03
N GLY A 437 -17.19 10.66 -6.95
CA GLY A 437 -18.55 10.15 -6.81
C GLY A 437 -18.71 8.74 -7.38
N PRO A 438 -19.62 7.92 -6.82
CA PRO A 438 -19.81 6.55 -7.27
C PRO A 438 -20.42 6.55 -8.68
N GLU A 439 -19.87 5.76 -9.60
CA GLU A 439 -20.52 5.52 -10.89
C GLU A 439 -21.75 4.62 -10.68
N MET A 440 -22.93 5.15 -11.02
CA MET A 440 -24.21 4.49 -10.86
C MET A 440 -24.84 4.22 -12.23
N ALA A 441 -25.32 2.99 -12.43
CA ALA A 441 -26.22 2.69 -13.54
C ALA A 441 -27.61 3.26 -13.21
N VAL A 442 -27.98 4.34 -13.87
CA VAL A 442 -29.33 4.90 -13.78
C VAL A 442 -30.09 4.49 -15.04
N LEU A 443 -31.37 4.13 -14.89
CA LEU A 443 -32.26 3.97 -16.03
C LEU A 443 -33.09 5.26 -16.17
N PRO A 444 -32.72 6.18 -17.09
CA PRO A 444 -33.51 7.38 -17.32
C PRO A 444 -34.96 7.02 -17.67
N GLU A 445 -35.93 7.82 -17.21
CA GLU A 445 -37.37 7.54 -17.38
C GLU A 445 -37.80 7.29 -18.84
N ASP A 446 -37.03 7.78 -19.81
CA ASP A 446 -37.31 7.69 -21.25
C ASP A 446 -36.30 6.81 -22.04
N ALA A 447 -35.39 6.10 -21.37
CA ALA A 447 -34.39 5.24 -22.01
C ALA A 447 -34.74 3.75 -21.89
N ASN A 448 -34.44 2.99 -22.95
CA ASN A 448 -34.56 1.53 -22.93
C ASN A 448 -33.30 0.83 -22.40
N GLU A 449 -32.23 1.59 -22.17
CA GLU A 449 -30.92 1.10 -21.73
C GLU A 449 -30.43 1.94 -20.55
N PRO A 450 -29.81 1.32 -19.53
CA PRO A 450 -29.18 2.04 -18.44
C PRO A 450 -28.05 2.95 -18.96
N VAL A 451 -27.91 4.12 -18.36
CA VAL A 451 -26.82 5.04 -18.62
C VAL A 451 -25.98 5.13 -17.34
N ILE A 452 -24.66 5.02 -17.47
CA ILE A 452 -23.76 5.25 -16.35
C ILE A 452 -23.66 6.76 -16.11
N VAL A 453 -23.98 7.16 -14.89
CA VAL A 453 -23.80 8.53 -14.40
C VAL A 453 -22.89 8.49 -13.17
N ARG A 454 -22.02 9.48 -13.02
CA ARG A 454 -21.31 9.69 -11.76
C ARG A 454 -22.26 10.33 -10.76
N GLY A 455 -22.32 9.76 -9.56
CA GLY A 455 -23.04 10.31 -8.43
C GLY A 455 -22.32 11.47 -7.78
N GLU A 456 -22.86 11.88 -6.63
CA GLU A 456 -22.30 12.83 -5.68
C GLU A 456 -20.80 12.64 -5.43
N SER A 457 -19.89 13.54 -5.80
CA SER A 457 -18.50 13.50 -5.30
C SER A 457 -18.42 14.12 -3.91
N GLY A 458 -17.63 13.54 -3.00
CA GLY A 458 -17.60 14.02 -1.62
C GLY A 458 -18.88 13.72 -0.83
N PRO A 459 -18.98 14.19 0.42
CA PRO A 459 -19.98 13.73 1.38
C PRO A 459 -21.33 14.46 1.20
N GLU A 460 -22.05 14.29 0.10
CA GLU A 460 -23.48 14.53 0.20
C GLU A 460 -24.08 13.40 1.04
N LEU A 461 -24.43 13.69 2.32
CA LEU A 461 -25.66 13.21 2.97
C LEU A 461 -25.82 13.55 4.47
N ASN A 462 -24.85 14.12 5.20
CA ASN A 462 -25.11 14.65 6.56
C ASN A 462 -24.13 15.76 7.04
N ASP A 463 -24.67 16.98 7.19
CA ASP A 463 -24.33 18.14 8.05
C ASP A 463 -22.89 18.61 8.38
N ASP A 464 -21.80 17.96 7.95
CA ASP A 464 -20.43 18.51 8.06
C ASP A 464 -19.67 18.35 6.71
N ASP A 465 -19.62 19.45 5.94
CA ASP A 465 -19.07 19.52 4.57
C ASP A 465 -17.53 19.44 4.58
N VAL A 466 -16.96 18.23 4.55
CA VAL A 466 -15.52 18.02 4.32
C VAL A 466 -15.05 18.64 2.99
N THR A 467 -15.94 18.72 1.99
CA THR A 467 -15.72 19.42 0.72
C THR A 467 -15.51 20.92 0.87
N ASP A 468 -15.99 21.56 1.94
CA ASP A 468 -15.71 22.98 2.22
C ASP A 468 -14.27 23.19 2.72
N HIS A 469 -13.59 22.12 3.13
CA HIS A 469 -12.32 22.17 3.87
C HIS A 469 -11.17 21.41 3.23
N LEU A 470 -11.43 20.61 2.19
CA LEU A 470 -10.43 19.83 1.45
C LEU A 470 -10.54 20.10 -0.05
N ASP A 471 -9.48 20.63 -0.66
CA ASP A 471 -9.47 20.97 -2.10
C ASP A 471 -8.87 19.87 -2.97
N ILE A 472 -7.88 19.14 -2.43
CA ILE A 472 -7.07 18.16 -3.17
C ILE A 472 -6.90 16.90 -2.32
N LEU A 473 -7.16 15.74 -2.91
CA LEU A 473 -6.85 14.43 -2.33
C LEU A 473 -5.82 13.71 -3.19
N VAL A 474 -4.73 13.25 -2.57
CA VAL A 474 -3.70 12.44 -3.23
C VAL A 474 -3.67 11.06 -2.58
N ASN A 475 -3.63 10.02 -3.39
CA ASN A 475 -3.50 8.64 -2.96
C ASN A 475 -2.37 7.98 -3.71
N PHE A 476 -1.30 7.55 -3.03
CA PHE A 476 -0.11 7.01 -3.68
C PHE A 476 0.44 5.75 -2.99
N GLU A 477 1.16 4.94 -3.76
CA GLU A 477 1.91 3.79 -3.28
C GLU A 477 3.39 3.89 -3.70
N THR A 478 4.29 3.30 -2.90
CA THR A 478 5.71 3.15 -3.26
C THR A 478 5.93 1.72 -3.77
N HIS A 479 6.03 1.55 -5.09
CA HIS A 479 6.09 0.22 -5.75
C HIS A 479 7.42 -0.51 -5.54
N ASP A 480 8.52 0.20 -5.36
CA ASP A 480 9.79 -0.34 -4.86
C ASP A 480 10.71 0.82 -4.47
N VAL A 481 11.53 0.60 -3.44
CA VAL A 481 12.54 1.56 -2.96
C VAL A 481 13.63 1.81 -4.03
N ASP A 482 13.74 0.88 -4.98
CA ASP A 482 14.70 0.89 -6.08
C ASP A 482 14.39 1.94 -7.16
N ASP A 483 13.12 2.28 -7.42
CA ASP A 483 12.73 3.20 -8.50
C ASP A 483 12.38 4.62 -8.00
N ALA A 484 12.27 4.81 -6.68
CA ALA A 484 11.88 6.09 -6.04
C ALA A 484 10.63 6.75 -6.66
N SER A 485 9.81 5.94 -7.35
CA SER A 485 8.69 6.39 -8.14
C SER A 485 7.43 6.24 -7.31
N LEU A 486 6.79 7.35 -6.99
CA LEU A 486 5.47 7.33 -6.38
C LEU A 486 4.45 7.04 -7.48
N ASP A 487 3.63 6.02 -7.27
CA ASP A 487 2.50 5.70 -8.14
C ASP A 487 1.24 6.21 -7.48
N GLY A 488 0.83 7.42 -7.86
CA GLY A 488 -0.19 8.19 -7.18
C GLY A 488 -1.21 8.83 -8.09
N GLN A 489 -2.43 8.87 -7.58
CA GLN A 489 -3.60 9.49 -8.16
C GLN A 489 -3.87 10.81 -7.45
N VAL A 490 -4.10 11.87 -8.24
CA VAL A 490 -4.41 13.20 -7.75
C VAL A 490 -5.84 13.53 -8.11
N TYR A 491 -6.66 13.79 -7.10
CA TYR A 491 -8.06 14.17 -7.24
C TYR A 491 -8.24 15.63 -6.83
N VAL A 492 -8.86 16.42 -7.71
CA VAL A 492 -9.25 17.80 -7.43
C VAL A 492 -10.72 17.80 -7.07
N LEU A 493 -11.02 18.08 -5.79
CA LEU A 493 -12.39 18.07 -5.26
C LEU A 493 -13.09 19.40 -5.55
N ASN A 494 -12.37 20.52 -5.42
CA ASN A 494 -12.87 21.87 -5.68
C ASN A 494 -12.26 22.46 -6.97
N GLY A 495 -12.81 22.08 -8.11
CA GLY A 495 -12.26 22.43 -9.44
C GLY A 495 -12.28 23.91 -9.81
N GLU A 496 -13.07 24.76 -9.12
CA GLU A 496 -13.08 26.22 -9.35
C GLU A 496 -11.89 26.92 -8.66
N ASP A 497 -11.35 26.33 -7.61
CA ASP A 497 -10.31 26.93 -6.76
C ASP A 497 -8.89 26.47 -7.11
N VAL A 498 -8.75 25.30 -7.77
CA VAL A 498 -7.44 24.71 -8.10
C VAL A 498 -7.03 25.02 -9.55
N ASP A 499 -5.93 25.75 -9.72
CA ASP A 499 -5.36 26.05 -11.04
C ASP A 499 -4.89 24.77 -11.76
N GLN A 500 -5.17 24.65 -13.07
CA GLN A 500 -4.79 23.48 -13.87
C GLN A 500 -3.27 23.21 -13.88
N GLN A 501 -2.43 24.25 -13.76
CA GLN A 501 -0.99 24.11 -13.66
C GLN A 501 -0.58 23.51 -12.31
N VAL A 502 -1.28 23.83 -11.23
CA VAL A 502 -1.09 23.19 -9.92
C VAL A 502 -1.44 21.70 -10.01
N ALA A 503 -2.61 21.37 -10.56
CA ALA A 503 -3.03 19.98 -10.75
C ALA A 503 -2.03 19.17 -11.60
N ARG A 504 -1.49 19.75 -12.68
CA ARG A 504 -0.47 19.10 -13.51
C ARG A 504 0.85 18.86 -12.77
N LYS A 505 1.32 19.82 -11.99
CA LYS A 505 2.53 19.66 -11.19
C LYS A 505 2.36 18.62 -10.10
N LEU A 506 1.19 18.58 -9.45
CA LEU A 506 0.86 17.52 -8.49
C LEU A 506 0.84 16.16 -9.17
N ALA A 507 0.21 16.03 -10.34
CA ALA A 507 0.26 14.80 -11.12
C ALA A 507 1.72 14.41 -11.44
N SER A 508 2.57 15.34 -11.89
CA SER A 508 3.99 15.05 -12.13
C SER A 508 4.76 14.66 -10.85
N ALA A 509 4.42 15.23 -9.70
CA ALA A 509 5.07 14.90 -8.42
C ALA A 509 4.74 13.47 -7.97
N PHE A 510 3.53 13.01 -8.23
CA PHE A 510 3.00 11.74 -7.75
C PHE A 510 2.77 10.69 -8.84
N SER A 511 3.13 10.94 -10.10
CA SER A 511 2.98 9.97 -11.18
C SER A 511 4.33 9.56 -11.75
N VAL A 512 4.48 8.25 -12.00
CA VAL A 512 5.61 7.68 -12.72
C VAL A 512 5.47 8.02 -14.21
N GLU A 513 5.93 9.19 -14.65
CA GLU A 513 6.40 9.29 -16.03
C GLU A 513 7.77 8.61 -16.10
N SER A 514 7.78 7.32 -16.50
CA SER A 514 9.01 6.66 -16.92
C SER A 514 9.72 7.56 -17.94
N PRO A 515 10.98 7.98 -17.71
CA PRO A 515 11.74 8.63 -18.76
C PRO A 515 11.93 7.61 -19.89
N ASN A 516 11.43 7.95 -21.08
CA ASN A 516 11.59 7.18 -22.33
C ASN A 516 13.01 6.70 -22.58
#